data_AF-A0ABD1MMU0-F1
#
_entry.id   AF-A0ABD1MMU0-F1
#
_cell.length_a   1.000
_cell.length_b   1.000
_cell.length_c   1.000
_cell.angle_alpha   90.00
_cell.angle_beta   90.00
_cell.angle_gamma   90.00
#
_symmetry.space_group_name_H-M   'P 1'
#
loop_
_entity.id
_entity.type
_entity.pdbx_description
1 polymer ?
#
loop_
_entity_poly.entity_id
_entity_poly.type
_entity_poly.pdbx_seq_one_letter_code
_entity_poly.pdbx_strand_id
1 'polypeptide(L)'
;MDSNYAEENNAFIYAMNHLLGPVYTAVLKVAVELDLFEIIAKASPVGVTASDVASELPTQHPELRRRLDRMLCLLASNSFLTCSTRTNEDSQTERLYQLSPVGQYFVKDENKGSLAFLSTLISHRAYVDVLYVRYLIIWSCKIEMFINEVTPVNSFEGLYVYSVMIIGPECCVVCFVSLSFKEILCDFDKGISEKVHGMSFYEGMADPMLNNIFNKAMANLGIIEMKKILETYTGFEEISSLVDVGGGIGQNLNMIISKYPSIKGINFDLPRVIQNAPIYPGIQHFEGDMFESVPKGDAILLKAILHNWSDEKCTKILTNCYKALPENGKVIVVDFIMPEAVHFTEVNKMITGMDNLMYVVDGIERTEKEFENLCQRRSRSSIWCQNSRDSNARCQNPSDYGA
;
A
#
# COMPACT_ATOMS: atom_id res chain seq x y z
N MET A 1 15.95 39.41 0.11
CA MET A 1 14.73 38.58 0.17
C MET A 1 15.23 37.17 0.39
N ASP A 2 15.25 36.83 1.68
CA ASP A 2 16.20 35.92 2.28
C ASP A 2 15.80 34.46 2.11
N SER A 3 16.81 33.57 2.01
CA SER A 3 16.64 32.11 1.97
C SER A 3 15.73 31.59 3.08
N ASN A 4 15.76 32.25 4.25
CA ASN A 4 14.91 31.93 5.39
C ASN A 4 13.40 32.12 5.11
N TYR A 5 13.03 33.14 4.31
CA TYR A 5 11.63 33.38 3.93
C TYR A 5 11.14 32.40 2.87
N ALA A 6 12.04 31.93 1.99
CA ALA A 6 11.74 30.87 1.04
C ALA A 6 11.59 29.51 1.75
N GLU A 7 12.42 29.23 2.76
CA GLU A 7 12.34 28.03 3.59
C GLU A 7 11.06 27.98 4.43
N GLU A 8 10.67 29.08 5.10
CA GLU A 8 9.42 29.16 5.88
C GLU A 8 8.17 29.00 5.00
N ASN A 9 8.15 29.64 3.82
CA ASN A 9 7.04 29.47 2.86
C ASN A 9 6.96 28.02 2.34
N ASN A 10 8.10 27.38 2.08
CA ASN A 10 8.13 25.98 1.66
C ASN A 10 7.64 25.04 2.78
N ALA A 11 7.97 25.32 4.04
CA ALA A 11 7.49 24.54 5.18
C ALA A 11 5.97 24.65 5.36
N PHE A 12 5.40 25.86 5.22
CA PHE A 12 3.95 26.07 5.26
C PHE A 12 3.24 25.30 4.14
N ILE A 13 3.71 25.41 2.90
CA ILE A 13 3.14 24.69 1.75
C ILE A 13 3.23 23.18 1.97
N TYR A 14 4.36 22.69 2.47
CA TYR A 14 4.55 21.28 2.78
C TYR A 14 3.55 20.79 3.84
N ALA A 15 3.36 21.54 4.93
CA ALA A 15 2.37 21.22 5.97
C ALA A 15 0.93 21.24 5.42
N MET A 16 0.58 22.23 4.61
CA MET A 16 -0.73 22.32 3.95
C MET A 16 -0.98 21.13 3.02
N ASN A 17 0.03 20.66 2.29
CA ASN A 17 -0.10 19.49 1.43
C ASN A 17 -0.43 18.22 2.22
N HIS A 18 0.07 18.05 3.45
CA HIS A 18 -0.29 16.91 4.31
C HIS A 18 -1.75 16.94 4.73
N LEU A 19 -2.30 18.12 5.00
CA LEU A 19 -3.74 18.27 5.32
C LEU A 19 -4.64 17.87 4.13
N LEU A 20 -4.13 17.99 2.90
CA LEU A 20 -4.83 17.59 1.68
C LEU A 20 -4.65 16.10 1.34
N GLY A 21 -3.89 15.33 2.11
CA GLY A 21 -3.67 13.90 1.90
C GLY A 21 -4.94 13.08 1.63
N PRO A 22 -6.02 13.20 2.44
CA PRO A 22 -7.28 12.49 2.18
C PRO A 22 -7.92 12.81 0.83
N VAL A 23 -7.74 14.05 0.33
CA VAL A 23 -8.24 14.46 -1.00
C VAL A 23 -7.46 13.74 -2.09
N TYR A 24 -6.13 13.64 -1.96
CA TYR A 24 -5.28 12.90 -2.91
C TYR A 24 -5.66 11.42 -2.96
N THR A 25 -5.83 10.78 -1.81
CA THR A 25 -6.25 9.37 -1.73
C THR A 25 -7.62 9.15 -2.38
N ALA A 26 -8.59 10.02 -2.11
CA ALA A 26 -9.93 9.92 -2.69
C ALA A 26 -9.92 10.10 -4.22
N VAL A 27 -9.17 11.07 -4.74
CA VAL A 27 -9.05 11.30 -6.19
C VAL A 27 -8.33 10.15 -6.88
N LEU A 28 -7.26 9.61 -6.29
CA LEU A 28 -6.55 8.46 -6.82
C LEU A 28 -7.47 7.22 -6.88
N LYS A 29 -8.24 6.95 -5.82
CA LYS A 29 -9.23 5.87 -5.80
C LYS A 29 -10.23 5.99 -6.95
N VAL A 30 -10.83 7.17 -7.11
CA VAL A 30 -11.80 7.40 -8.19
C VAL A 30 -11.14 7.28 -9.56
N ALA A 31 -9.89 7.73 -9.72
CA ALA A 31 -9.15 7.58 -10.96
C ALA A 31 -8.92 6.10 -11.34
N VAL A 32 -8.69 5.24 -10.35
CA VAL A 32 -8.58 3.78 -10.52
C VAL A 32 -9.93 3.14 -10.83
N GLU A 33 -11.01 3.58 -10.17
CA GLU A 33 -12.37 3.05 -10.37
C GLU A 33 -12.96 3.42 -11.73
N LEU A 34 -12.61 4.61 -12.25
CA LEU A 34 -13.00 5.09 -13.57
C LEU A 34 -12.03 4.68 -14.69
N ASP A 35 -11.04 3.84 -14.39
CA ASP A 35 -10.03 3.39 -15.35
C ASP A 35 -9.32 4.53 -16.10
N LEU A 36 -9.13 5.68 -15.43
CA LEU A 36 -8.55 6.87 -16.08
C LEU A 36 -7.13 6.60 -16.57
N PHE A 37 -6.34 5.82 -15.82
CA PHE A 37 -4.99 5.45 -16.23
C PHE A 37 -5.00 4.58 -17.50
N GLU A 38 -5.99 3.69 -17.67
CA GLU A 38 -6.16 2.88 -18.89
C GLU A 38 -6.53 3.73 -20.09
N ILE A 39 -7.50 4.63 -19.89
CA ILE A 39 -7.99 5.53 -20.94
C ILE A 39 -6.82 6.38 -21.46
N ILE A 40 -6.02 6.95 -20.55
CA ILE A 40 -4.86 7.77 -20.91
C ILE A 40 -3.74 6.91 -21.54
N ALA A 41 -3.53 5.67 -21.06
CA ALA A 41 -2.52 4.76 -21.61
C ALA A 41 -2.75 4.48 -23.10
N LYS A 42 -4.00 4.25 -23.51
CA LYS A 42 -4.38 3.93 -24.91
C LYS A 42 -4.02 5.03 -25.91
N ALA A 43 -3.96 6.28 -25.45
CA ALA A 43 -3.67 7.45 -26.26
C ALA A 43 -2.18 7.90 -26.20
N SER A 44 -1.33 7.12 -25.52
CA SER A 44 0.12 7.36 -25.51
C SER A 44 0.73 7.13 -26.90
N PRO A 45 1.68 7.97 -27.37
CA PRO A 45 2.29 9.12 -26.69
C PRO A 45 1.65 10.46 -27.02
N VAL A 46 0.48 10.52 -27.68
CA VAL A 46 -0.11 11.78 -28.17
C VAL A 46 -0.63 12.65 -27.02
N GLY A 47 -1.10 12.02 -25.94
CA GLY A 47 -1.74 12.69 -24.81
C GLY A 47 -3.21 13.01 -25.07
N VAL A 48 -3.97 13.22 -23.99
CA VAL A 48 -5.43 13.38 -24.04
C VAL A 48 -5.89 14.65 -23.36
N THR A 49 -6.94 15.27 -23.88
CA THR A 49 -7.67 16.32 -23.20
C THR A 49 -8.66 15.72 -22.19
N ALA A 50 -9.18 16.55 -21.29
CA ALA A 50 -10.29 16.14 -20.43
C ALA A 50 -11.57 15.80 -21.22
N SER A 51 -11.74 16.34 -22.44
CA SER A 51 -12.85 16.00 -23.32
C SER A 51 -12.72 14.57 -23.85
N ASP A 52 -11.51 14.17 -24.27
CA ASP A 52 -11.24 12.83 -24.79
C ASP A 52 -11.46 11.77 -23.70
N VAL A 53 -11.02 12.05 -22.47
CA VAL A 53 -11.28 11.17 -21.32
C VAL A 53 -12.78 11.10 -21.01
N ALA A 54 -13.48 12.24 -21.04
CA ALA A 54 -14.92 12.28 -20.78
C ALA A 54 -15.73 11.45 -21.79
N SER A 55 -15.32 11.43 -23.07
CA SER A 55 -16.05 10.68 -24.11
C SER A 55 -15.97 9.16 -23.95
N GLU A 56 -14.95 8.65 -23.23
CA GLU A 56 -14.78 7.22 -22.95
C GLU A 56 -15.55 6.76 -21.70
N LEU A 57 -16.09 7.69 -20.90
CA LEU A 57 -16.85 7.36 -19.69
C LEU A 57 -18.35 7.15 -20.00
N PRO A 58 -19.02 6.25 -19.26
CA PRO A 58 -20.44 5.95 -19.49
C PRO A 58 -21.38 7.11 -19.10
N THR A 59 -20.95 7.99 -18.19
CA THR A 59 -21.72 9.18 -17.79
C THR A 59 -21.38 10.35 -18.70
N GLN A 60 -22.39 11.13 -19.11
CA GLN A 60 -22.22 12.27 -20.02
C GLN A 60 -22.86 13.54 -19.44
N HIS A 61 -22.62 13.78 -18.15
CA HIS A 61 -23.11 14.98 -17.47
C HIS A 61 -22.43 16.25 -18.03
N PRO A 62 -23.14 17.38 -18.23
CA PRO A 62 -22.57 18.60 -18.84
C PRO A 62 -21.29 19.12 -18.17
N GLU A 63 -21.22 19.04 -16.83
CA GLU A 63 -20.05 19.45 -16.04
C GLU A 63 -18.90 18.42 -15.98
N LEU A 64 -19.06 17.23 -16.58
CA LEU A 64 -18.11 16.12 -16.43
C LEU A 64 -16.70 16.52 -16.86
N ARG A 65 -16.56 17.13 -18.05
CA ARG A 65 -15.27 17.59 -18.57
C ARG A 65 -14.53 18.48 -17.59
N ARG A 66 -15.23 19.48 -17.04
CA ARG A 66 -14.64 20.45 -16.09
C ARG A 66 -14.25 19.77 -14.77
N ARG A 67 -15.04 18.81 -14.30
CA ARG A 67 -14.74 18.05 -13.06
C ARG A 67 -13.55 17.11 -13.27
N LEU A 68 -13.48 16.41 -14.40
CA LEU A 68 -12.36 15.56 -14.77
C LEU A 68 -11.08 16.35 -14.91
N ASP A 69 -11.10 17.47 -15.62
CA ASP A 69 -9.94 18.34 -15.77
C ASP A 69 -9.34 18.77 -14.42
N ARG A 70 -10.18 19.12 -13.43
CA ARG A 70 -9.72 19.40 -12.06
C ARG A 70 -9.04 18.20 -11.39
N MET A 71 -9.58 16.99 -11.59
CA MET A 71 -8.97 15.75 -11.07
C MET A 71 -7.64 15.43 -11.77
N LEU A 72 -7.60 15.55 -13.10
CA LEU A 72 -6.40 15.32 -13.91
C LEU A 72 -5.28 16.32 -13.57
N CYS A 73 -5.62 17.58 -13.31
CA CYS A 73 -4.68 18.57 -12.76
C CYS A 73 -4.07 18.12 -11.42
N LEU A 74 -4.90 17.56 -10.52
CA LEU A 74 -4.43 17.07 -9.22
C LEU A 74 -3.50 15.86 -9.36
N LEU A 75 -3.84 14.93 -10.27
CA LEU A 75 -2.99 13.78 -10.58
C LEU A 75 -1.67 14.23 -11.23
N ALA A 76 -1.70 15.24 -12.10
CA ALA A 76 -0.51 15.80 -12.72
C ALA A 76 0.39 16.52 -11.69
N SER A 77 -0.18 17.31 -10.78
CA SER A 77 0.60 18.00 -9.74
C SER A 77 1.23 17.04 -8.73
N ASN A 78 0.69 15.83 -8.60
CA ASN A 78 1.25 14.75 -7.78
C ASN A 78 2.05 13.73 -8.61
N SER A 79 2.52 14.14 -9.79
CA SER A 79 3.40 13.37 -10.67
C SER A 79 2.82 12.07 -11.23
N PHE A 80 1.53 11.76 -11.09
CA PHE A 80 0.91 10.58 -11.74
C PHE A 80 0.74 10.79 -13.24
N LEU A 81 0.56 12.05 -13.67
CA LEU A 81 0.44 12.45 -15.06
C LEU A 81 1.47 13.54 -15.38
N THR A 82 1.85 13.66 -16.64
CA THR A 82 2.45 14.90 -17.17
C THR A 82 1.35 15.77 -17.76
N CYS A 83 1.51 17.08 -17.68
CA CYS A 83 0.57 18.05 -18.24
C CYS A 83 1.31 19.00 -19.18
N SER A 84 0.86 19.09 -20.43
CA SER A 84 1.27 20.11 -21.39
C SER A 84 0.04 20.90 -21.84
N THR A 85 0.24 21.93 -22.66
CA THR A 85 -0.86 22.72 -23.21
C THR A 85 -0.83 22.72 -24.73
N ARG A 86 -2.01 22.77 -25.33
CA ARG A 86 -2.21 22.97 -26.77
C ARG A 86 -3.21 24.09 -26.97
N THR A 87 -2.92 24.99 -27.91
CA THR A 87 -3.91 25.96 -28.39
C THR A 87 -4.72 25.31 -29.50
N ASN A 88 -6.04 25.25 -29.35
CA ASN A 88 -6.93 24.74 -30.38
C ASN A 88 -7.18 25.80 -31.49
N GLU A 89 -7.90 25.41 -32.54
CA GLU A 89 -8.21 26.28 -33.69
C GLU A 89 -8.99 27.54 -33.27
N ASP A 90 -9.76 27.46 -32.19
CA ASP A 90 -10.53 28.57 -31.60
C ASP A 90 -9.69 29.48 -30.67
N SER A 91 -8.36 29.34 -30.69
CA SER A 91 -7.42 30.07 -29.83
C SER A 91 -7.61 29.86 -28.32
N GLN A 92 -8.29 28.78 -27.92
CA GLN A 92 -8.41 28.38 -26.51
C GLN A 92 -7.27 27.43 -26.13
N THR A 93 -6.71 27.65 -24.94
CA THR A 93 -5.68 26.78 -24.38
C THR A 93 -6.33 25.59 -23.67
N GLU A 94 -6.03 24.39 -24.14
CA GLU A 94 -6.44 23.12 -23.52
C GLU A 94 -5.22 22.42 -22.89
N ARG A 95 -5.46 21.71 -21.79
CA ARG A 95 -4.45 20.84 -21.18
C ARG A 95 -4.47 19.48 -21.85
N LEU A 96 -3.27 18.94 -22.09
CA LEU A 96 -3.04 17.59 -22.54
C LEU A 96 -2.34 16.81 -21.44
N TYR A 97 -2.87 15.62 -21.14
CA TYR A 97 -2.38 14.74 -20.10
C TYR A 97 -1.78 13.48 -20.70
N GLN A 98 -0.64 13.04 -20.17
CA GLN A 98 -0.03 11.75 -20.50
C GLN A 98 0.35 11.02 -19.22
N LEU A 99 0.51 9.69 -19.30
CA LEU A 99 1.02 8.91 -18.19
C LEU A 99 2.48 9.29 -17.90
N SER A 100 2.77 9.59 -16.63
CA SER A 100 4.14 9.64 -16.14
C SER A 100 4.65 8.23 -15.80
N PRO A 101 5.94 8.05 -15.48
CA PRO A 101 6.44 6.80 -14.92
C PRO A 101 5.72 6.36 -13.63
N VAL A 102 5.24 7.30 -12.80
CA VAL A 102 4.45 6.98 -11.59
C VAL A 102 3.07 6.47 -11.98
N GLY A 103 2.38 7.15 -12.91
CA GLY A 103 1.06 6.73 -13.39
C GLY A 103 1.06 5.37 -14.07
N GLN A 104 2.17 4.96 -14.68
CA GLN A 104 2.30 3.63 -15.30
C GLN A 104 2.12 2.48 -14.30
N TYR A 105 2.46 2.67 -13.02
CA TYR A 105 2.21 1.64 -11.99
C TYR A 105 0.73 1.44 -11.67
N PHE A 106 -0.16 2.33 -12.12
CA PHE A 106 -1.62 2.24 -11.90
C PHE A 106 -2.37 1.73 -13.13
N VAL A 107 -1.67 1.44 -14.22
CA VAL A 107 -2.20 0.69 -15.37
C VAL A 107 -2.26 -0.79 -14.99
N LYS A 108 -3.40 -1.43 -15.21
CA LYS A 108 -3.72 -2.83 -14.92
C LYS A 108 -3.17 -3.70 -16.06
N ASP A 109 -1.90 -4.06 -15.93
CA ASP A 109 -1.18 -4.95 -16.84
C ASP A 109 -0.83 -6.26 -16.12
N GLU A 110 -1.41 -7.38 -16.55
CA GLU A 110 -1.22 -8.70 -15.93
C GLU A 110 0.24 -9.16 -15.93
N ASN A 111 1.07 -8.69 -16.87
CA ASN A 111 2.47 -9.07 -16.96
C ASN A 111 3.38 -8.13 -16.17
N LYS A 112 2.98 -6.88 -15.94
CA LYS A 112 3.77 -5.88 -15.21
C LYS A 112 3.36 -5.72 -13.75
N GLY A 113 2.17 -6.19 -13.38
CA GLY A 113 1.56 -5.90 -12.11
C GLY A 113 1.05 -4.46 -12.06
N SER A 114 0.26 -4.15 -11.04
CA SER A 114 -0.36 -2.84 -10.88
C SER A 114 -0.66 -2.51 -9.41
N LEU A 115 -0.32 -1.29 -9.01
CA LEU A 115 -0.67 -0.72 -7.70
C LEU A 115 -2.14 -0.29 -7.61
N ALA A 116 -2.89 -0.30 -8.72
CA ALA A 116 -4.33 -0.03 -8.71
C ALA A 116 -5.10 -1.00 -7.79
N PHE A 117 -4.70 -2.28 -7.77
CA PHE A 117 -5.33 -3.29 -6.91
C PHE A 117 -5.01 -3.07 -5.43
N LEU A 118 -3.77 -2.67 -5.11
CA LEU A 118 -3.40 -2.28 -3.75
C LEU A 118 -4.13 -1.03 -3.29
N SER A 119 -4.27 -0.02 -4.17
CA SER A 119 -5.07 1.18 -3.90
C SER A 119 -6.54 0.84 -3.61
N THR A 120 -7.10 -0.12 -4.35
CA THR A 120 -8.46 -0.63 -4.12
C THR A 120 -8.58 -1.33 -2.76
N LEU A 121 -7.60 -2.14 -2.38
CA LEU A 121 -7.56 -2.84 -1.10
C LEU A 121 -7.48 -1.85 0.08
N ILE A 122 -6.54 -0.91 0.04
CA ILE A 122 -6.34 0.09 1.11
C ILE A 122 -7.57 0.99 1.24
N SER A 123 -8.30 1.21 0.15
CA SER A 123 -9.56 1.97 0.15
C SER A 123 -10.80 1.13 0.49
N HIS A 124 -10.65 -0.18 0.68
CA HIS A 124 -11.74 -1.06 1.06
C HIS A 124 -12.15 -0.79 2.51
N ARG A 125 -13.44 -0.96 2.81
CA ARG A 125 -14.01 -0.69 4.13
C ARG A 125 -13.27 -1.40 5.26
N ALA A 126 -12.81 -2.64 5.03
CA ALA A 126 -12.05 -3.41 6.02
C ALA A 126 -10.77 -2.69 6.49
N TYR A 127 -10.07 -1.99 5.58
CA TYR A 127 -8.90 -1.18 5.90
C TYR A 127 -9.28 0.21 6.39
N VAL A 128 -10.21 0.87 5.68
CA VAL A 128 -10.61 2.25 5.98
C VAL A 128 -11.21 2.35 7.37
N ASP A 129 -12.08 1.43 7.81
CA ASP A 129 -12.69 1.48 9.14
C ASP A 129 -11.62 1.34 10.25
N VAL A 130 -10.52 0.63 10.00
CA VAL A 130 -9.38 0.50 10.93
C VAL A 130 -8.52 1.76 10.93
N LEU A 131 -8.27 2.37 9.77
CA LEU A 131 -7.42 3.56 9.66
C LEU A 131 -8.18 4.87 9.97
N TYR A 132 -9.51 4.84 9.84
CA TYR A 132 -10.41 5.99 9.90
C TYR A 132 -11.72 5.58 10.61
N VAL A 133 -11.83 5.81 11.92
CA VAL A 133 -13.05 5.44 12.66
C VAL A 133 -14.26 6.21 12.18
N ARG A 134 -15.32 5.45 11.90
CA ARG A 134 -16.65 5.93 11.56
C ARG A 134 -17.56 6.00 12.79
N TYR A 135 -17.40 7.01 13.64
CA TYR A 135 -18.47 7.33 14.60
C TYR A 135 -19.49 8.26 13.95
N LEU A 136 -20.55 7.69 13.38
CA LEU A 136 -21.82 8.39 13.27
C LEU A 136 -22.46 8.40 14.67
N ILE A 137 -21.98 9.26 15.57
CA ILE A 137 -22.80 9.65 16.72
C ILE A 137 -23.87 10.57 16.15
N ILE A 138 -25.01 10.00 15.76
CA ILE A 138 -26.24 10.79 15.62
C ILE A 138 -26.65 11.16 17.04
N TRP A 139 -26.07 12.23 17.59
CA TRP A 139 -26.62 12.85 18.78
C TRP A 139 -27.78 13.72 18.30
N SER A 140 -29.00 13.23 18.49
CA SER A 140 -30.22 14.01 18.27
C SER A 140 -30.29 15.14 19.31
N CYS A 141 -29.58 16.24 19.06
CA CYS A 141 -29.70 17.47 19.84
C CYS A 141 -30.85 18.32 19.29
N LYS A 142 -31.86 18.57 20.13
CA LYS A 142 -32.90 19.57 19.90
C LYS A 142 -32.26 20.94 19.67
N ILE A 143 -32.64 21.59 18.58
CA ILE A 143 -32.27 22.96 18.23
C ILE A 143 -33.17 23.93 19.01
N GLU A 144 -32.58 24.81 19.83
CA GLU A 144 -33.18 26.09 20.24
C GLU A 144 -32.30 27.21 19.70
N MET A 145 -32.85 28.03 18.80
CA MET A 145 -32.18 29.19 18.20
C MET A 145 -32.32 30.41 19.12
N PHE A 146 -31.20 31.03 19.49
CA PHE A 146 -31.17 32.39 20.01
C PHE A 146 -30.56 33.33 18.96
N ILE A 147 -31.33 34.32 18.52
CA ILE A 147 -30.87 35.41 17.66
C ILE A 147 -30.57 36.60 18.57
N ASN A 148 -29.33 37.09 18.60
CA ASN A 148 -28.97 38.36 19.25
C ASN A 148 -28.53 39.40 18.20
N GLU A 149 -28.83 40.66 18.52
CA GLU A 149 -28.97 41.84 17.65
C GLU A 149 -27.78 42.19 16.72
N VAL A 150 -28.13 42.78 15.58
CA VAL A 150 -27.24 43.24 14.49
C VAL A 150 -26.90 44.72 14.70
N THR A 151 -25.61 45.09 14.69
CA THR A 151 -25.18 46.51 14.63
C THR A 151 -24.51 46.85 13.29
N PRO A 152 -24.82 48.00 12.65
CA PRO A 152 -24.22 48.40 11.38
C PRO A 152 -22.89 49.17 11.58
N VAL A 153 -21.92 48.95 10.69
CA VAL A 153 -20.73 49.81 10.54
C VAL A 153 -20.79 50.52 9.18
N ASN A 154 -20.50 51.83 9.19
CA ASN A 154 -20.76 52.77 8.10
C ASN A 154 -20.06 52.48 6.76
N SER A 155 -20.71 52.98 5.71
CA SER A 155 -20.62 52.71 4.28
C SER A 155 -19.48 53.41 3.52
N PHE A 156 -18.85 52.69 2.58
CA PHE A 156 -18.47 53.22 1.27
C PHE A 156 -18.67 52.12 0.20
N GLU A 157 -19.45 52.46 -0.83
CA GLU A 157 -19.64 51.76 -2.12
C GLU A 157 -20.05 50.27 -2.10
N GLY A 158 -21.34 50.03 -1.87
CA GLY A 158 -22.11 49.06 -2.67
C GLY A 158 -21.97 47.56 -2.40
N LEU A 159 -21.22 47.11 -1.39
CA LEU A 159 -21.20 45.71 -0.94
C LEU A 159 -21.70 45.57 0.50
N TYR A 160 -22.80 44.86 0.73
CA TYR A 160 -23.20 44.45 2.07
C TYR A 160 -22.53 43.11 2.41
N VAL A 161 -21.54 43.11 3.29
CA VAL A 161 -21.01 41.89 3.90
C VAL A 161 -21.66 41.74 5.27
N TYR A 162 -22.61 40.80 5.38
CA TYR A 162 -23.15 40.40 6.68
C TYR A 162 -22.24 39.33 7.27
N SER A 163 -21.49 39.64 8.34
CA SER A 163 -20.89 38.59 9.16
C SER A 163 -21.94 38.06 10.13
N VAL A 164 -22.70 37.06 9.72
CA VAL A 164 -23.47 36.26 10.68
C VAL A 164 -22.47 35.32 11.34
N MET A 165 -22.04 35.64 12.56
CA MET A 165 -21.32 34.68 13.40
C MET A 165 -22.35 33.71 13.96
N ILE A 166 -22.62 32.63 13.21
CA ILE A 166 -23.39 31.50 13.72
C ILE A 166 -22.47 30.74 14.69
N ILE A 167 -22.55 31.05 15.99
CA ILE A 167 -22.04 30.15 17.02
C ILE A 167 -23.17 29.16 17.33
N GLY A 168 -23.36 28.20 16.42
CA GLY A 168 -24.17 27.01 16.65
C GLY A 168 -23.23 25.81 16.92
N PRO A 169 -23.67 24.75 17.61
CA PRO A 169 -22.83 23.60 17.93
C PRO A 169 -22.51 22.69 16.73
N GLU A 170 -22.63 23.20 15.49
CA GLU A 170 -22.28 22.47 14.27
C GLU A 170 -20.91 22.91 13.74
N CYS A 171 -19.87 22.69 14.55
CA CYS A 171 -18.54 22.40 14.01
C CYS A 171 -18.36 20.87 13.95
N CYS A 172 -19.26 20.18 13.25
CA CYS A 172 -19.06 18.79 12.82
C CYS A 172 -18.24 18.79 11.52
N VAL A 173 -17.00 19.27 11.59
CA VAL A 173 -16.06 19.19 10.47
C VAL A 173 -14.78 18.52 10.98
N VAL A 174 -14.66 17.23 10.62
CA VAL A 174 -13.44 16.41 10.59
C VAL A 174 -12.87 16.02 11.96
N CYS A 175 -13.43 14.97 12.57
CA CYS A 175 -12.73 14.17 13.59
C CYS A 175 -12.90 12.66 13.33
N PHE A 176 -12.74 12.24 12.08
CA PHE A 176 -12.98 10.85 11.62
C PHE A 176 -11.70 10.02 11.45
N VAL A 177 -10.53 10.60 11.71
CA VAL A 177 -9.22 9.94 11.45
C VAL A 177 -8.49 9.54 12.73
N SER A 178 -8.66 10.26 13.85
CA SER A 178 -7.74 10.15 14.99
C SER A 178 -8.10 9.09 16.03
N LEU A 179 -9.31 8.54 16.00
CA LEU A 179 -9.78 7.65 17.07
C LEU A 179 -9.04 6.30 17.07
N SER A 180 -8.75 5.73 15.89
CA SER A 180 -8.04 4.44 15.78
C SER A 180 -6.62 4.51 16.33
N PHE A 181 -5.78 5.40 15.80
CA PHE A 181 -4.38 5.49 16.24
C PHE A 181 -4.24 5.93 17.71
N LYS A 182 -5.14 6.79 18.19
CA LYS A 182 -5.16 7.12 19.62
C LYS A 182 -5.52 5.90 20.47
N GLU A 183 -6.49 5.11 20.04
CA GLU A 183 -6.87 3.86 20.73
C GLU A 183 -5.77 2.80 20.67
N ILE A 184 -5.05 2.69 19.55
CA ILE A 184 -3.84 1.84 19.43
C ILE A 184 -2.86 2.17 20.55
N LEU A 185 -2.61 3.45 20.82
CA LEU A 185 -1.65 3.88 21.83
C LEU A 185 -2.16 3.74 23.27
N CYS A 186 -3.48 3.67 23.48
CA CYS A 186 -4.08 3.73 24.82
C CYS A 186 -4.62 2.39 25.34
N ASP A 187 -4.89 1.39 24.48
CA ASP A 187 -5.68 0.22 24.86
C ASP A 187 -5.37 -1.01 23.95
N PHE A 188 -4.19 -1.61 24.11
CA PHE A 188 -3.61 -2.58 23.16
C PHE A 188 -3.49 -4.01 23.70
N ASP A 189 -4.56 -4.57 24.26
CA ASP A 189 -4.60 -5.99 24.62
C ASP A 189 -5.16 -6.87 23.48
N LYS A 190 -5.93 -6.29 22.56
CA LYS A 190 -6.53 -6.96 21.38
C LYS A 190 -6.27 -6.11 20.14
N GLY A 191 -6.00 -6.79 19.02
CA GLY A 191 -5.68 -6.13 17.76
C GLY A 191 -6.75 -5.15 17.29
N ILE A 192 -6.35 -4.11 16.55
CA ILE A 192 -7.32 -3.07 16.19
C ILE A 192 -8.41 -3.59 15.24
N SER A 193 -8.10 -4.55 14.38
CA SER A 193 -9.11 -5.22 13.56
C SER A 193 -10.14 -5.95 14.41
N GLU A 194 -9.74 -6.64 15.49
CA GLU A 194 -10.68 -7.27 16.42
C GLU A 194 -11.55 -6.25 17.14
N LYS A 195 -10.97 -5.10 17.51
CA LYS A 195 -11.71 -4.03 18.18
C LYS A 195 -12.75 -3.37 17.27
N VAL A 196 -12.39 -3.11 16.01
CA VAL A 196 -13.25 -2.41 15.04
C VAL A 196 -14.28 -3.34 14.42
N HIS A 197 -13.87 -4.55 14.03
CA HIS A 197 -14.69 -5.49 13.26
C HIS A 197 -15.23 -6.67 14.06
N GLY A 198 -14.77 -6.85 15.31
CA GLY A 198 -15.14 -8.00 16.16
C GLY A 198 -14.43 -9.31 15.79
N MET A 199 -13.46 -9.27 14.88
CA MET A 199 -12.68 -10.43 14.41
C MET A 199 -11.30 -9.98 13.89
N SER A 200 -10.34 -10.89 13.84
CA SER A 200 -9.03 -10.60 13.26
C SER A 200 -9.13 -10.37 11.74
N PHE A 201 -8.13 -9.71 11.16
CA PHE A 201 -8.11 -9.44 9.72
C PHE A 201 -8.21 -10.72 8.87
N TYR A 202 -7.47 -11.76 9.25
CA TYR A 202 -7.47 -13.04 8.53
C TYR A 202 -8.74 -13.87 8.73
N GLU A 203 -9.49 -13.67 9.82
CA GLU A 203 -10.85 -14.22 9.96
C GLU A 203 -11.83 -13.47 9.05
N GLY A 204 -11.69 -12.14 8.92
CA GLY A 204 -12.44 -11.32 7.98
C GLY A 204 -12.27 -11.76 6.51
N MET A 205 -11.17 -12.42 6.18
CA MET A 205 -10.92 -13.02 4.86
C MET A 205 -11.83 -14.22 4.53
N ALA A 206 -12.74 -14.61 5.42
CA ALA A 206 -13.85 -15.50 5.10
C ALA A 206 -14.85 -14.86 4.11
N ASP A 207 -14.91 -13.52 4.03
CA ASP A 207 -15.65 -12.81 2.98
C ASP A 207 -14.97 -13.00 1.62
N PRO A 208 -15.63 -13.67 0.64
CA PRO A 208 -15.04 -13.91 -0.67
C PRO A 208 -14.69 -12.63 -1.44
N MET A 209 -15.42 -11.53 -1.22
CA MET A 209 -15.16 -10.26 -1.90
C MET A 209 -13.85 -9.65 -1.42
N LEU A 210 -13.67 -9.52 -0.10
CA LEU A 210 -12.44 -9.04 0.51
C LEU A 210 -11.25 -9.95 0.16
N ASN A 211 -11.44 -11.27 0.25
CA ASN A 211 -10.42 -12.26 -0.09
C ASN A 211 -9.92 -12.10 -1.52
N ASN A 212 -10.83 -11.93 -2.48
CA ASN A 212 -10.49 -11.72 -3.88
C ASN A 212 -9.76 -10.38 -4.13
N ILE A 213 -10.20 -9.29 -3.49
CA ILE A 213 -9.51 -7.99 -3.60
C ILE A 213 -8.08 -8.10 -3.03
N PHE A 214 -7.93 -8.74 -1.87
CA PHE A 214 -6.65 -8.96 -1.21
C PHE A 214 -5.70 -9.80 -2.07
N ASN A 215 -6.14 -10.98 -2.54
CA ASN A 215 -5.32 -11.86 -3.37
C ASN A 215 -4.88 -11.17 -4.67
N LYS A 216 -5.77 -10.40 -5.32
CA LYS A 216 -5.41 -9.62 -6.52
C LYS A 216 -4.37 -8.54 -6.22
N ALA A 217 -4.53 -7.83 -5.10
CA ALA A 217 -3.57 -6.82 -4.68
C ALA A 217 -2.19 -7.42 -4.41
N MET A 218 -2.12 -8.51 -3.64
CA MET A 218 -0.86 -9.17 -3.29
C MET A 218 -0.19 -9.81 -4.52
N ALA A 219 -0.95 -10.42 -5.42
CA ALA A 219 -0.41 -10.98 -6.65
C ALA A 219 0.19 -9.90 -7.57
N ASN A 220 -0.51 -8.77 -7.74
CA ASN A 220 -0.05 -7.68 -8.61
C ASN A 220 1.15 -6.93 -8.03
N LEU A 221 1.17 -6.70 -6.71
CA LEU A 221 2.34 -6.16 -6.02
C LEU A 221 3.52 -7.12 -6.13
N GLY A 222 3.26 -8.42 -5.94
CA GLY A 222 4.23 -9.50 -6.08
C GLY A 222 4.92 -9.51 -7.44
N ILE A 223 4.19 -9.30 -8.55
CA ILE A 223 4.77 -9.21 -9.89
C ILE A 223 5.79 -8.07 -10.00
N ILE A 224 5.46 -6.89 -9.48
CA ILE A 224 6.34 -5.72 -9.52
C ILE A 224 7.65 -6.00 -8.76
N GLU A 225 7.53 -6.50 -7.54
CA GLU A 225 8.67 -6.77 -6.66
C GLU A 225 9.52 -7.94 -7.17
N MET A 226 8.87 -9.05 -7.56
CA MET A 226 9.55 -10.26 -7.99
C MET A 226 10.32 -10.06 -9.29
N LYS A 227 9.86 -9.19 -10.20
CA LYS A 227 10.67 -8.82 -11.37
C LYS A 227 12.02 -8.26 -10.94
N LYS A 228 12.04 -7.34 -9.98
CA LYS A 228 13.29 -6.73 -9.53
C LYS A 228 14.15 -7.70 -8.72
N ILE A 229 13.53 -8.50 -7.87
CA ILE A 229 14.22 -9.54 -7.09
C ILE A 229 14.88 -10.55 -8.03
N LEU A 230 14.17 -11.04 -9.03
CA LEU A 230 14.73 -12.00 -9.97
C LEU A 230 15.85 -11.40 -10.82
N GLU A 231 15.92 -10.09 -11.04
CA GLU A 231 17.05 -9.45 -11.73
C GLU A 231 18.35 -9.46 -10.90
N THR A 232 18.27 -9.42 -9.57
CA THR A 232 19.43 -9.13 -8.70
C THR A 232 19.77 -10.25 -7.71
N TYR A 233 18.80 -11.06 -7.33
CA TYR A 233 18.96 -12.14 -6.38
C TYR A 233 19.25 -13.47 -7.10
N THR A 234 20.42 -14.04 -6.86
CA THR A 234 20.87 -15.32 -7.43
C THR A 234 20.67 -16.50 -6.49
N GLY A 235 20.16 -16.29 -5.28
CA GLY A 235 20.01 -17.36 -4.29
C GLY A 235 18.97 -18.44 -4.65
N PHE A 236 18.29 -18.34 -5.80
CA PHE A 236 17.50 -19.46 -6.36
C PHE A 236 18.34 -20.40 -7.23
N GLU A 237 19.60 -20.07 -7.50
CA GLU A 237 20.52 -20.98 -8.19
C GLU A 237 20.87 -22.16 -7.26
N GLU A 238 21.15 -23.32 -7.88
CA GLU A 238 21.61 -24.55 -7.23
C GLU A 238 20.64 -25.22 -6.22
N ILE A 239 19.41 -24.74 -6.08
CA ILE A 239 18.36 -25.47 -5.34
C ILE A 239 17.56 -26.38 -6.27
N SER A 240 17.13 -27.55 -5.78
CA SER A 240 16.32 -28.50 -6.57
C SER A 240 14.83 -28.42 -6.24
N SER A 241 14.48 -27.93 -5.05
CA SER A 241 13.10 -27.74 -4.59
C SER A 241 12.94 -26.46 -3.77
N LEU A 242 11.85 -25.74 -4.03
CA LEU A 242 11.52 -24.49 -3.35
C LEU A 242 10.08 -24.55 -2.83
N VAL A 243 9.92 -24.30 -1.53
CA VAL A 243 8.61 -24.17 -0.88
C VAL A 243 8.31 -22.69 -0.67
N ASP A 244 7.22 -22.20 -1.23
CA ASP A 244 6.70 -20.84 -0.99
C ASP A 244 5.62 -20.92 0.10
N VAL A 245 5.95 -20.49 1.33
CA VAL A 245 5.06 -20.56 2.49
C VAL A 245 4.27 -19.28 2.61
N GLY A 246 2.93 -19.40 2.63
CA GLY A 246 2.05 -18.25 2.45
C GLY A 246 2.13 -17.70 1.01
N GLY A 247 2.41 -18.58 0.04
CA GLY A 247 2.58 -18.20 -1.37
C GLY A 247 1.30 -17.75 -2.07
N GLY A 248 0.17 -17.74 -1.36
CA GLY A 248 -1.12 -17.33 -1.87
C GLY A 248 -1.57 -18.23 -3.02
N ILE A 249 -1.98 -17.60 -4.12
CA ILE A 249 -2.35 -18.31 -5.34
C ILE A 249 -1.13 -18.85 -6.12
N GLY A 250 0.11 -18.65 -5.67
CA GLY A 250 1.33 -19.22 -6.28
C GLY A 250 1.96 -18.39 -7.41
N GLN A 251 1.53 -17.14 -7.61
CA GLN A 251 2.02 -16.27 -8.70
C GLN A 251 3.53 -15.99 -8.58
N ASN A 252 4.04 -15.70 -7.38
CA ASN A 252 5.46 -15.39 -7.17
C ASN A 252 6.33 -16.62 -7.45
N LEU A 253 5.92 -17.78 -6.93
CA LEU A 253 6.59 -19.04 -7.23
C LEU A 253 6.58 -19.34 -8.73
N ASN A 254 5.46 -19.11 -9.43
CA ASN A 254 5.40 -19.29 -10.89
C ASN A 254 6.43 -18.44 -11.63
N MET A 255 6.67 -17.20 -11.19
CA MET A 255 7.72 -16.36 -11.77
C MET A 255 9.13 -16.93 -11.52
N ILE A 256 9.39 -17.45 -10.33
CA ILE A 256 10.67 -18.08 -9.97
C ILE A 256 10.89 -19.34 -10.83
N ILE A 257 9.92 -20.26 -10.87
CA ILE A 257 10.02 -21.52 -11.63
C ILE A 257 10.11 -21.26 -13.14
N SER A 258 9.42 -20.24 -13.66
CA SER A 258 9.55 -19.84 -15.07
C SER A 258 10.98 -19.40 -15.43
N LYS A 259 11.70 -18.77 -14.49
CA LYS A 259 13.11 -18.40 -14.67
C LYS A 259 14.07 -19.55 -14.38
N TYR A 260 13.72 -20.44 -13.45
CA TYR A 260 14.52 -21.58 -13.01
C TYR A 260 13.74 -22.90 -13.15
N PRO A 261 13.53 -23.42 -14.39
CA PRO A 261 12.63 -24.55 -14.64
C PRO A 261 13.08 -25.88 -14.03
N SER A 262 14.33 -25.97 -13.58
CA SER A 262 14.86 -27.15 -12.89
C SER A 262 14.34 -27.29 -11.46
N ILE A 263 13.84 -26.22 -10.85
CA ILE A 263 13.32 -26.21 -9.49
C ILE A 263 11.94 -26.86 -9.47
N LYS A 264 11.71 -27.77 -8.53
CA LYS A 264 10.37 -28.26 -8.18
C LYS A 264 9.71 -27.27 -7.24
N GLY A 265 8.65 -26.60 -7.70
CA GLY A 265 7.91 -25.62 -6.89
C GLY A 265 6.84 -26.27 -6.01
N ILE A 266 6.80 -25.90 -4.74
CA ILE A 266 5.73 -26.26 -3.79
C ILE A 266 5.10 -24.95 -3.30
N ASN A 267 3.87 -24.65 -3.70
CA ASN A 267 3.10 -23.55 -3.15
C ASN A 267 2.33 -24.04 -1.92
N PHE A 268 2.52 -23.41 -0.76
CA PHE A 268 1.90 -23.81 0.50
C PHE A 268 1.12 -22.65 1.13
N ASP A 269 -0.18 -22.85 1.34
CA ASP A 269 -1.06 -21.85 1.97
C ASP A 269 -2.25 -22.54 2.67
N LEU A 270 -3.14 -21.75 3.28
CA LEU A 270 -4.37 -22.26 3.89
C LEU A 270 -5.29 -22.91 2.85
N PRO A 271 -6.08 -23.94 3.24
CA PRO A 271 -6.99 -24.65 2.32
C PRO A 271 -7.88 -23.73 1.48
N ARG A 272 -8.48 -22.70 2.09
CA ARG A 272 -9.36 -21.73 1.43
C ARG A 272 -8.68 -20.91 0.32
N VAL A 273 -7.37 -20.71 0.44
CA VAL A 273 -6.58 -19.95 -0.54
C VAL A 273 -6.20 -20.86 -1.70
N ILE A 274 -5.68 -22.05 -1.38
CA ILE A 274 -5.27 -23.06 -2.37
C ILE A 274 -6.44 -23.51 -3.24
N GLN A 275 -7.66 -23.60 -2.71
CA GLN A 275 -8.84 -23.98 -3.47
C GLN A 275 -9.06 -23.11 -4.73
N ASN A 276 -8.63 -21.85 -4.70
CA ASN A 276 -8.78 -20.90 -5.80
C ASN A 276 -7.47 -20.66 -6.58
N ALA A 277 -6.41 -21.40 -6.27
CA ALA A 277 -5.13 -21.25 -6.94
C ALA A 277 -5.20 -21.84 -8.37
N PRO A 278 -4.74 -21.10 -9.40
CA PRO A 278 -4.65 -21.63 -10.75
C PRO A 278 -3.54 -22.69 -10.85
N ILE A 279 -3.67 -23.59 -11.82
CA ILE A 279 -2.66 -24.63 -12.06
C ILE A 279 -1.48 -24.01 -12.81
N TYR A 280 -0.29 -24.08 -12.22
CA TYR A 280 0.96 -23.71 -12.87
C TYR A 280 1.82 -24.95 -13.19
N PRO A 281 2.34 -25.11 -14.43
CA PRO A 281 3.27 -26.18 -14.76
C PRO A 281 4.51 -26.15 -13.86
N GLY A 282 4.87 -27.29 -13.27
CA GLY A 282 6.04 -27.41 -12.38
C GLY A 282 5.80 -26.99 -10.93
N ILE A 283 4.57 -26.58 -10.57
CA ILE A 283 4.19 -26.24 -9.20
C ILE A 283 3.16 -27.23 -8.67
N GLN A 284 3.36 -27.68 -7.43
CA GLN A 284 2.39 -28.44 -6.67
C GLN A 284 1.81 -27.57 -5.56
N HIS A 285 0.50 -27.56 -5.42
CA HIS A 285 -0.20 -26.84 -4.35
C HIS A 285 -0.43 -27.77 -3.16
N PHE A 286 -0.03 -27.33 -1.98
CA PHE A 286 -0.25 -28.00 -0.71
C PHE A 286 -1.02 -27.08 0.23
N GLU A 287 -2.03 -27.63 0.88
CA GLU A 287 -2.79 -26.93 1.91
C GLU A 287 -2.28 -27.27 3.32
N GLY A 288 -2.34 -26.32 4.23
CA GLY A 288 -2.06 -26.56 5.64
C GLY A 288 -1.87 -25.29 6.45
N ASP A 289 -1.40 -25.44 7.68
CA ASP A 289 -1.08 -24.34 8.59
C ASP A 289 0.42 -24.31 8.88
N MET A 290 1.09 -23.21 8.50
CA MET A 290 2.52 -22.99 8.76
C MET A 290 2.89 -22.97 10.25
N PHE A 291 1.93 -22.68 11.14
CA PHE A 291 2.10 -22.77 12.58
C PHE A 291 2.15 -24.22 13.08
N GLU A 292 1.68 -25.19 12.30
CA GLU A 292 1.75 -26.62 12.62
C GLU A 292 2.94 -27.29 11.94
N SER A 293 3.03 -27.19 10.61
CA SER A 293 4.12 -27.78 9.82
C SER A 293 4.27 -27.11 8.46
N VAL A 294 5.44 -27.27 7.84
CA VAL A 294 5.77 -26.76 6.51
C VAL A 294 6.26 -27.93 5.65
N PRO A 295 5.90 -28.01 4.35
CA PRO A 295 6.43 -29.03 3.45
C PRO A 295 7.96 -29.01 3.36
N LYS A 296 8.58 -30.16 3.12
CA LYS A 296 10.03 -30.25 2.95
C LYS A 296 10.49 -29.70 1.60
N GLY A 297 11.64 -29.03 1.60
CA GLY A 297 12.33 -28.56 0.39
C GLY A 297 13.75 -28.12 0.68
N ASP A 298 14.55 -27.89 -0.36
CA ASP A 298 15.94 -27.44 -0.23
C ASP A 298 16.03 -25.98 0.22
N ALA A 299 15.05 -25.17 -0.22
CA ALA A 299 14.85 -23.82 0.27
C ALA A 299 13.38 -23.54 0.56
N ILE A 300 13.16 -22.60 1.48
CA ILE A 300 11.83 -22.11 1.85
C ILE A 300 11.80 -20.59 1.65
N LEU A 301 10.84 -20.08 0.90
CA LEU A 301 10.56 -18.66 0.72
C LEU A 301 9.47 -18.23 1.70
N LEU A 302 9.72 -17.10 2.37
CA LEU A 302 8.77 -16.36 3.20
C LEU A 302 8.75 -14.91 2.70
N LYS A 303 7.82 -14.59 1.81
CA LYS A 303 7.67 -13.23 1.26
C LYS A 303 6.45 -12.54 1.87
N ALA A 304 6.62 -11.36 2.48
CA ALA A 304 5.52 -10.63 3.11
C ALA A 304 4.79 -11.51 4.14
N ILE A 305 5.54 -12.30 4.93
CA ILE A 305 5.00 -13.23 5.92
C ILE A 305 5.35 -12.78 7.34
N LEU A 306 6.63 -12.62 7.65
CA LEU A 306 7.06 -12.39 9.04
C LEU A 306 6.59 -11.02 9.55
N HIS A 307 6.45 -10.04 8.66
CA HIS A 307 5.89 -8.74 9.04
C HIS A 307 4.42 -8.78 9.50
N ASN A 308 3.66 -9.85 9.21
CA ASN A 308 2.26 -9.99 9.64
C ASN A 308 2.09 -10.47 11.09
N TRP A 309 3.18 -10.88 11.75
CA TRP A 309 3.09 -11.64 12.98
C TRP A 309 4.03 -11.11 14.06
N SER A 310 3.67 -11.37 15.32
CA SER A 310 4.53 -11.11 16.47
C SER A 310 5.79 -11.98 16.44
N ASP A 311 6.83 -11.56 17.16
CA ASP A 311 8.09 -12.30 17.26
C ASP A 311 7.93 -13.77 17.71
N GLU A 312 6.99 -14.03 18.62
CA GLU A 312 6.70 -15.39 19.10
C GLU A 312 6.13 -16.26 17.98
N LYS A 313 5.18 -15.72 17.21
CA LYS A 313 4.60 -16.39 16.03
C LYS A 313 5.64 -16.56 14.91
N CYS A 314 6.44 -15.54 14.62
CA CYS A 314 7.57 -15.62 13.68
C CYS A 314 8.56 -16.72 14.09
N THR A 315 8.90 -16.81 15.37
CA THR A 315 9.78 -17.86 15.90
C THR A 315 9.18 -19.25 15.66
N LYS A 316 7.87 -19.42 15.83
CA LYS A 316 7.17 -20.68 15.55
C LYS A 316 7.24 -21.04 14.06
N ILE A 317 6.96 -20.09 13.17
CA ILE A 317 7.03 -20.26 11.72
C ILE A 317 8.44 -20.67 11.30
N LEU A 318 9.46 -19.91 11.72
CA LEU A 318 10.87 -20.18 11.39
C LEU A 318 11.33 -21.54 11.94
N THR A 319 10.87 -21.93 13.12
CA THR A 319 11.16 -23.25 13.70
C THR A 319 10.60 -24.38 12.82
N ASN A 320 9.39 -24.23 12.30
CA ASN A 320 8.79 -25.23 11.42
C ASN A 320 9.48 -25.25 10.05
N CYS A 321 9.89 -24.10 9.53
CA CYS A 321 10.71 -24.02 8.32
C CYS A 321 12.05 -24.76 8.51
N TYR A 322 12.75 -24.51 9.62
CA TYR A 322 14.03 -25.16 9.92
C TYR A 322 13.90 -26.69 9.97
N LYS A 323 12.84 -27.22 10.58
CA LYS A 323 12.57 -28.67 10.61
C LYS A 323 12.29 -29.27 9.23
N ALA A 324 11.84 -28.46 8.28
CA ALA A 324 11.48 -28.88 6.93
C ALA A 324 12.69 -28.82 5.97
N LEU A 325 13.79 -28.18 6.36
CA LEU A 325 15.00 -28.05 5.56
C LEU A 325 15.97 -29.24 5.76
N PRO A 326 16.79 -29.57 4.75
CA PRO A 326 17.98 -30.39 4.92
C PRO A 326 19.09 -29.61 5.65
N GLU A 327 20.18 -30.28 6.01
CA GLU A 327 21.31 -29.69 6.76
C GLU A 327 21.91 -28.44 6.09
N ASN A 328 21.96 -28.41 4.75
CA ASN A 328 22.44 -27.26 3.96
C ASN A 328 21.31 -26.42 3.36
N GLY A 329 20.08 -26.58 3.86
CA GLY A 329 18.92 -25.83 3.38
C GLY A 329 18.94 -24.38 3.83
N LYS A 330 18.11 -23.55 3.21
CA LYS A 330 18.01 -22.13 3.55
C LYS A 330 16.58 -21.61 3.58
N VAL A 331 16.33 -20.66 4.48
CA VAL A 331 15.13 -19.82 4.46
C VAL A 331 15.48 -18.51 3.76
N ILE A 332 14.65 -18.10 2.82
CA ILE A 332 14.76 -16.86 2.07
C ILE A 332 13.61 -15.97 2.54
N VAL A 333 13.93 -14.88 3.24
CA VAL A 333 12.93 -13.91 3.71
C VAL A 333 12.96 -12.70 2.78
N VAL A 334 11.77 -12.29 2.33
CA VAL A 334 11.59 -11.10 1.50
C VAL A 334 10.54 -10.23 2.18
N ASP A 335 11.00 -9.24 2.95
CA ASP A 335 10.18 -8.27 3.68
C ASP A 335 10.76 -6.86 3.53
N PHE A 336 9.99 -5.84 3.95
CA PHE A 336 10.54 -4.50 4.08
C PHE A 336 11.49 -4.43 5.29
N ILE A 337 12.55 -3.64 5.15
CA ILE A 337 13.52 -3.43 6.24
C ILE A 337 13.30 -2.03 6.80
N MET A 338 12.91 -1.96 8.07
CA MET A 338 12.81 -0.71 8.80
C MET A 338 14.20 -0.10 8.98
N PRO A 339 14.43 1.16 8.60
CA PRO A 339 15.73 1.79 8.81
C PRO A 339 15.96 2.05 10.32
N GLU A 340 17.17 1.77 10.79
CA GLU A 340 17.61 2.09 12.16
C GLU A 340 17.49 3.60 12.47
N ALA A 341 17.73 4.45 11.47
CA ALA A 341 17.57 5.90 11.57
C ALA A 341 16.59 6.42 10.51
N VAL A 342 15.55 7.13 10.95
CA VAL A 342 14.54 7.72 10.07
C VAL A 342 14.97 9.12 9.62
N HIS A 343 15.14 9.25 8.31
CA HIS A 343 15.40 10.50 7.60
C HIS A 343 14.23 10.93 6.72
N PHE A 344 14.19 12.21 6.36
CA PHE A 344 13.18 12.80 5.47
C PHE A 344 13.41 12.44 4.00
N THR A 345 13.12 11.18 3.64
CA THR A 345 13.24 10.66 2.27
C THR A 345 11.94 9.95 1.88
N GLU A 346 11.63 9.89 0.57
CA GLU A 346 10.44 9.18 0.09
C GLU A 346 10.44 7.68 0.44
N VAL A 347 11.63 7.10 0.54
CA VAL A 347 11.81 5.70 0.92
C VAL A 347 11.40 5.47 2.37
N ASN A 348 11.88 6.32 3.27
CA ASN A 348 11.54 6.19 4.68
C ASN A 348 10.07 6.51 4.92
N LYS A 349 9.52 7.53 4.25
CA LYS A 349 8.08 7.82 4.31
C LYS A 349 7.24 6.61 3.89
N MET A 350 7.67 5.90 2.84
CA MET A 350 6.99 4.69 2.38
C MET A 350 7.09 3.55 3.39
N ILE A 351 8.29 3.25 3.90
CA ILE A 351 8.51 2.14 4.84
C ILE A 351 7.81 2.40 6.18
N THR A 352 7.94 3.60 6.76
CA THR A 352 7.25 3.93 8.02
C THR A 352 5.74 4.03 7.84
N GLY A 353 5.28 4.47 6.66
CA GLY A 353 3.87 4.44 6.28
C GLY A 353 3.33 3.01 6.17
N MET A 354 4.12 2.08 5.61
CA MET A 354 3.79 0.66 5.54
C MET A 354 3.71 0.04 6.94
N ASP A 355 4.69 0.32 7.81
CA ASP A 355 4.68 -0.15 9.19
C ASP A 355 3.41 0.28 9.94
N ASN A 356 2.98 1.54 9.78
CA ASN A 356 1.72 2.00 10.36
C ASN A 356 0.48 1.39 9.69
N LEU A 357 0.58 0.91 8.45
CA LEU A 357 -0.48 0.12 7.82
C LEU A 357 -0.57 -1.29 8.44
N MET A 358 0.55 -1.84 8.94
CA MET A 358 0.60 -3.19 9.51
C MET A 358 -0.22 -3.35 10.79
N TYR A 359 -0.62 -2.25 11.46
CA TYR A 359 -1.61 -2.31 12.54
C TYR A 359 -2.92 -3.01 12.12
N VAL A 360 -3.29 -2.96 10.83
CA VAL A 360 -4.50 -3.67 10.34
C VAL A 360 -4.41 -5.18 10.61
N VAL A 361 -3.22 -5.75 10.63
CA VAL A 361 -2.98 -7.18 10.85
C VAL A 361 -2.22 -7.48 12.14
N ASP A 362 -2.06 -6.49 13.01
CA ASP A 362 -1.19 -6.53 14.21
C ASP A 362 0.25 -6.94 13.89
N GLY A 363 0.70 -6.57 12.68
CA GLY A 363 2.04 -6.79 12.17
C GLY A 363 2.97 -5.62 12.49
N ILE A 364 4.26 -5.84 12.21
CA ILE A 364 5.33 -4.83 12.34
C ILE A 364 6.36 -5.02 11.23
N GLU A 365 6.90 -3.91 10.74
CA GLU A 365 8.13 -3.92 9.97
C GLU A 365 9.33 -3.96 10.92
N ARG A 366 10.39 -4.67 10.53
CA ARG A 366 11.53 -4.94 11.41
C ARG A 366 12.83 -4.40 10.84
N THR A 367 13.75 -4.00 11.71
CA THR A 367 15.11 -3.69 11.29
C THR A 367 15.86 -4.97 10.92
N GLU A 368 16.97 -4.82 10.20
CA GLU A 368 17.86 -5.95 9.92
C GLU A 368 18.29 -6.66 11.21
N LYS A 369 18.57 -5.91 12.27
CA LYS A 369 18.99 -6.48 13.56
C LYS A 369 17.89 -7.29 14.25
N GLU A 370 16.64 -6.87 14.10
CA GLU A 370 15.50 -7.60 14.63
C GLU A 370 15.27 -8.92 13.86
N PHE A 371 15.39 -8.90 12.53
CA PHE A 371 15.41 -10.13 11.73
C PHE A 371 16.58 -11.04 12.11
N GLU A 372 17.77 -10.48 12.38
CA GLU A 372 18.90 -11.26 12.88
C GLU A 372 18.57 -11.97 14.19
N ASN A 373 17.99 -11.24 15.14
CA ASN A 373 17.62 -11.78 16.45
C ASN A 373 16.56 -12.87 16.35
N LEU A 374 15.59 -12.75 15.44
CA LEU A 374 14.59 -13.80 15.17
C LEU A 374 15.25 -15.11 14.72
N CYS A 375 16.27 -15.01 13.88
CA CYS A 375 16.98 -16.16 13.32
C CYS A 375 18.06 -16.74 14.28
N GLN A 376 18.76 -15.90 15.05
CA GLN A 376 19.86 -16.32 15.94
C GLN A 376 19.38 -17.04 17.21
N ARG A 377 18.15 -16.78 17.69
CA ARG A 377 17.60 -17.39 18.91
C ARG A 377 17.51 -18.93 18.88
N ARG A 378 17.85 -19.60 17.76
CA ARG A 378 17.71 -21.06 17.61
C ARG A 378 18.84 -21.80 16.86
N SER A 379 19.79 -21.15 16.17
CA SER A 379 20.89 -21.87 15.48
C SER A 379 22.11 -20.99 15.13
N ARG A 380 23.29 -21.63 15.05
CA ARG A 380 24.53 -21.11 14.43
C ARG A 380 24.36 -20.99 12.90
N SER A 381 23.47 -20.11 12.46
CA SER A 381 23.20 -19.87 11.04
C SER A 381 23.73 -18.50 10.63
N SER A 382 24.45 -18.45 9.50
CA SER A 382 24.82 -17.21 8.82
C SER A 382 23.57 -16.56 8.23
N ILE A 383 23.38 -15.26 8.49
CA ILE A 383 22.28 -14.48 7.95
C ILE A 383 22.84 -13.64 6.81
N TRP A 384 22.11 -13.62 5.69
CA TRP A 384 22.52 -12.93 4.47
C TRP A 384 21.41 -11.95 4.09
N CYS A 385 21.61 -10.68 4.41
CA CYS A 385 20.72 -9.61 3.98
C CYS A 385 21.23 -9.07 2.63
N GLN A 386 20.40 -9.14 1.59
CA GLN A 386 20.67 -8.48 0.32
C GLN A 386 19.62 -7.40 0.11
N ASN A 387 20.02 -6.13 0.21
CA ASN A 387 19.14 -5.02 -0.11
C ASN A 387 18.94 -4.95 -1.64
N SER A 388 17.69 -5.02 -2.10
CA SER A 388 17.36 -4.97 -3.54
C SER A 388 17.80 -3.67 -4.23
N ARG A 389 18.11 -2.62 -3.46
CA ARG A 389 18.58 -1.32 -3.95
C ARG A 389 20.10 -1.12 -3.88
N ASP A 390 20.81 -1.99 -3.18
CA ASP A 390 22.26 -1.87 -3.03
C ASP A 390 22.92 -3.22 -3.34
N SER A 391 23.29 -3.40 -4.61
CA SER A 391 24.03 -4.58 -5.07
C SER A 391 25.42 -4.70 -4.43
N ASN A 392 25.87 -3.70 -3.66
CA ASN A 392 27.17 -3.62 -3.02
C ASN A 392 27.11 -3.70 -1.48
N ALA A 393 25.93 -3.88 -0.86
CA ALA A 393 25.85 -4.15 0.57
C ALA A 393 26.59 -5.47 0.86
N ARG A 394 27.80 -5.37 1.40
CA ARG A 394 28.70 -6.51 1.58
C ARG A 394 28.14 -7.50 2.58
N CYS A 395 28.11 -8.75 2.15
CA CYS A 395 28.21 -9.95 2.97
C CYS A 395 29.13 -9.72 4.17
N GLN A 396 28.59 -9.67 5.39
CA GLN A 396 29.40 -9.85 6.59
C GLN A 396 29.58 -11.34 6.82
N ASN A 397 30.84 -11.79 6.85
CA ASN A 397 31.14 -13.20 7.07
C ASN A 397 30.94 -13.54 8.55
N PRO A 398 30.59 -14.79 8.89
CA PRO A 398 30.56 -15.25 10.28
C PRO A 398 31.88 -15.06 11.05
N SER A 399 33.00 -14.84 10.35
CA SER A 399 34.31 -14.52 10.93
C SER A 399 34.42 -13.14 11.55
N ASP A 400 33.46 -12.24 11.29
CA ASP A 400 33.49 -10.86 11.78
C ASP A 400 32.89 -10.72 13.19
N TYR A 401 32.24 -11.78 13.70
CA TYR A 401 31.92 -11.93 15.12
C TYR A 401 33.01 -12.79 15.76
N GLY A 402 33.93 -12.13 16.47
CA GLY A 402 34.96 -12.78 17.27
C GLY A 402 34.38 -13.89 18.18
N ALA A 403 35.20 -14.92 18.35
CA ALA A 403 34.95 -16.20 19.04
C ALA A 403 34.19 -16.14 20.37
#